data_AF-A0A919GQI4-F1
#
_entry.id   AF-A0A919GQI4-F1
#
_cell.length_a   1.000
_cell.length_b   1.000
_cell.length_c   1.000
_cell.angle_alpha   90.00
_cell.angle_beta   90.00
_cell.angle_gamma   90.00
#
_symmetry.space_group_name_H-M   'P 1'
#
loop_
_entity.id
_entity.type
_entity.pdbx_description
1 polymer ?
#
loop_
_entity_poly.entity_id
_entity_poly.type
_entity_poly.pdbx_seq_one_letter_code
_entity_poly.pdbx_strand_id
1 'polypeptide(L)'
;MLPLRLLAKGEATPGAIVSVPPWTDLTLQNASVDENEDNDKMLSRNTLELFRASWLQEPKVDLAAPEISLVNADLTVHPLPEGQHSFILGAGRVPEVDQTIQQMGQWLRRHLGT
;
A
#
# COMPACT_ATOMS: atom_id res chain seq x y z
N MET A 1 -8.67 6.02 4.22
CA MET A 1 -7.47 6.86 4.07
C MET A 1 -7.82 8.33 4.25
N LEU A 2 -6.96 9.12 4.90
CA LEU A 2 -7.21 10.56 5.13
C LEU A 2 -7.50 11.34 3.82
N PRO A 3 -6.75 11.17 2.73
CA PRO A 3 -7.04 11.90 1.48
C PRO A 3 -8.40 11.59 0.86
N LEU A 4 -8.87 10.35 0.90
CA LEU A 4 -10.22 10.01 0.42
C LEU A 4 -11.31 10.67 1.27
N ARG A 5 -11.09 10.82 2.58
CA ARG A 5 -12.02 11.54 3.46
C ARG A 5 -12.03 13.04 3.17
N LEU A 6 -10.88 13.64 2.85
CA LEU A 6 -10.80 15.04 2.44
C LEU A 6 -11.53 15.26 1.12
N LEU A 7 -11.29 14.39 0.14
CA LEU A 7 -11.97 14.42 -1.16
C LEU A 7 -13.50 14.32 -1.00
N ALA A 8 -13.99 13.36 -0.21
CA ALA A 8 -15.42 13.18 0.05
C ALA A 8 -16.08 14.40 0.72
N LYS A 9 -15.31 15.21 1.45
CA LYS A 9 -15.77 16.43 2.11
C LYS A 9 -15.61 17.69 1.26
N GLY A 10 -15.01 17.59 0.06
CA GLY A 10 -14.65 18.75 -0.75
C GLY A 10 -13.54 19.62 -0.14
N GLU A 11 -12.73 19.05 0.75
CA GLU A 11 -11.62 19.72 1.40
C GLU A 11 -10.37 19.70 0.53
N ALA A 12 -9.40 20.56 0.85
CA ALA A 12 -8.11 20.57 0.17
C ALA A 12 -7.42 19.19 0.28
N THR A 13 -7.05 18.63 -0.87
CA THR A 13 -6.34 17.36 -0.98
C THR A 13 -4.85 17.58 -1.31
N PRO A 14 -3.96 16.63 -0.97
CA PRO A 14 -2.59 16.67 -1.47
C PRO A 14 -2.57 16.54 -2.99
N GLY A 15 -1.62 17.23 -3.65
CA GLY A 15 -1.47 17.16 -5.11
C GLY A 15 -1.00 15.80 -5.63
N ALA A 16 -0.43 14.95 -4.77
CA ALA A 16 0.01 13.60 -5.10
C ALA A 16 0.16 12.75 -3.84
N ILE A 17 0.00 11.42 -3.96
CA ILE A 17 0.22 10.45 -2.87
C ILE A 17 1.07 9.31 -3.43
N VAL A 18 2.13 8.96 -2.71
CA VAL A 18 2.91 7.73 -2.95
C VAL A 18 2.81 6.89 -1.69
N SER A 19 2.37 5.64 -1.82
CA SER A 19 2.29 4.70 -0.71
C SER A 19 3.25 3.54 -0.96
N VAL A 20 4.01 3.13 0.05
CA VAL A 20 5.02 2.07 -0.03
C VAL A 20 5.10 1.36 1.30
N PRO A 21 5.08 0.02 1.34
CA PRO A 21 4.23 -0.91 0.60
C PRO A 21 2.80 -0.87 1.17
N PRO A 22 1.79 -0.36 0.44
CA PRO A 22 0.47 -0.17 1.04
C PRO A 22 -0.25 -1.50 1.26
N TRP A 23 -0.94 -1.64 2.39
CA TRP A 23 -1.99 -2.65 2.54
C TRP A 23 -3.31 -2.06 2.06
N THR A 24 -3.72 -2.44 0.84
CA THR A 24 -4.87 -1.83 0.15
C THR A 24 -6.14 -2.66 0.18
N ASP A 25 -6.07 -3.93 0.59
CA ASP A 25 -7.22 -4.84 0.64
C ASP A 25 -7.22 -5.60 1.97
N LEU A 26 -8.13 -5.22 2.87
CA LEU A 26 -8.32 -5.91 4.15
C LEU A 26 -9.22 -7.15 4.06
N THR A 27 -9.83 -7.40 2.90
CA THR A 27 -10.60 -8.64 2.68
C THR A 27 -9.66 -9.84 2.52
N LEU A 28 -8.43 -9.61 2.05
CA LEU A 28 -7.42 -10.65 1.77
C LEU A 28 -7.92 -11.68 0.75
N GLN A 29 -8.72 -11.26 -0.23
CA GLN A 29 -9.34 -12.14 -1.21
C GLN A 29 -8.41 -12.52 -2.36
N ASN A 30 -7.33 -11.76 -2.60
CA ASN A 30 -6.40 -12.05 -3.67
C ASN A 30 -5.63 -13.36 -3.38
N ALA A 31 -5.63 -14.29 -4.34
CA ALA A 31 -4.92 -15.55 -4.25
C ALA A 31 -3.40 -15.37 -4.05
N SER A 32 -2.84 -14.23 -4.48
CA SER A 32 -1.43 -13.91 -4.29
C SER A 32 -0.99 -13.86 -2.82
N VAL A 33 -1.94 -13.70 -1.88
CA VAL A 33 -1.68 -13.79 -0.44
C VAL A 33 -1.21 -15.19 -0.05
N ASP A 34 -1.84 -16.23 -0.63
CA ASP A 34 -1.51 -17.63 -0.34
C ASP A 34 -0.37 -18.11 -1.26
N GLU A 35 -0.41 -17.74 -2.55
CA GLU A 35 0.58 -18.18 -3.54
C GLU A 35 2.00 -17.68 -3.25
N ASN A 36 2.15 -16.53 -2.57
CA ASN A 36 3.44 -15.97 -2.22
C ASN A 36 3.89 -16.25 -0.78
N GLU A 37 3.13 -17.00 0.02
CA GLU A 37 3.45 -17.19 1.44
C GLU A 37 4.86 -17.78 1.66
N ASP A 38 5.30 -18.72 0.79
CA ASP A 38 6.65 -19.30 0.87
C ASP A 38 7.76 -18.31 0.43
N ASN A 39 7.40 -17.33 -0.41
CA ASN A 39 8.32 -16.35 -0.99
C ASN A 39 8.46 -15.08 -0.14
N ASP A 40 7.38 -14.62 0.49
CA ASP A 40 7.35 -13.45 1.37
C ASP A 40 7.94 -13.82 2.74
N LYS A 41 9.03 -13.15 3.12
CA LYS A 41 9.74 -13.47 4.36
C LYS A 41 9.16 -12.82 5.61
N MET A 42 8.10 -12.03 5.47
CA MET A 42 7.50 -11.26 6.56
C MET A 42 6.00 -11.52 6.73
N LEU A 43 5.27 -11.73 5.63
CA LEU A 43 3.82 -11.79 5.65
C LEU A 43 3.28 -13.14 5.19
N SER A 44 2.22 -13.55 5.88
CA SER A 44 1.36 -14.68 5.55
C SER A 44 -0.09 -14.29 5.79
N ARG A 45 -1.05 -15.10 5.33
CA ARG A 45 -2.48 -14.89 5.63
C ARG A 45 -2.70 -14.75 7.13
N ASN A 46 -2.18 -15.67 7.93
CA ASN A 46 -2.36 -15.66 9.38
C ASN A 46 -1.81 -14.38 10.03
N THR A 47 -0.64 -13.91 9.60
CA THR A 47 -0.04 -12.67 10.11
C THR A 47 -0.88 -11.45 9.72
N LEU A 48 -1.36 -11.40 8.48
CA LEU A 48 -2.25 -10.33 8.01
C LEU A 48 -3.57 -10.32 8.78
N GLU A 49 -4.18 -11.47 9.03
CA GLU A 49 -5.41 -11.55 9.81
C GLU A 49 -5.22 -11.11 11.27
N LEU A 50 -4.08 -11.46 11.88
CA LEU A 50 -3.70 -10.97 13.21
C LEU A 50 -3.58 -9.44 13.23
N PHE A 51 -2.88 -8.86 12.26
CA PHE A 51 -2.75 -7.39 12.16
C PHE A 51 -4.10 -6.72 11.91
N ARG A 52 -4.95 -7.29 11.04
CA ARG A 52 -6.30 -6.80 10.76
C ARG A 52 -7.15 -6.76 12.03
N ALA A 53 -7.15 -7.86 12.78
CA ALA A 53 -7.92 -7.98 14.02
C ALA A 53 -7.42 -7.03 15.12
N SER A 54 -6.10 -6.83 15.19
CA SER A 54 -5.49 -5.91 16.17
C SER A 54 -5.80 -4.44 15.86
N TRP A 55 -5.92 -4.10 14.58
CA TRP A 55 -6.21 -2.74 14.12
C TRP A 55 -7.70 -2.38 14.21
N LEU A 56 -8.59 -3.20 13.63
CA LEU A 56 -10.02 -2.88 13.45
C LEU A 56 -10.92 -3.33 14.62
N GLN A 57 -10.43 -3.22 15.86
CA GLN A 57 -11.14 -3.62 17.09
C GLN A 57 -12.64 -3.24 17.08
N GLU A 58 -13.47 -3.99 17.81
CA GLU A 58 -14.94 -3.86 17.79
C GLU A 58 -15.46 -2.40 17.97
N PRO A 59 -16.54 -2.00 17.24
CA PRO A 59 -17.36 -2.83 16.35
C PRO A 59 -16.71 -3.12 14.99
N LYS A 60 -16.91 -4.34 14.47
CA LYS A 60 -16.43 -4.78 13.15
C LYS A 60 -16.86 -3.81 12.03
N VAL A 61 -15.87 -3.18 11.40
CA VAL A 61 -16.02 -2.42 10.15
C VAL A 61 -16.14 -3.41 8.99
N ASP A 62 -16.96 -3.08 7.97
CA ASP A 62 -16.95 -3.82 6.71
C ASP A 62 -15.56 -3.75 6.07
N LEU A 63 -14.91 -4.90 5.89
CA LEU A 63 -13.55 -4.99 5.36
C LEU A 63 -13.44 -4.48 3.92
N ALA A 64 -14.55 -4.43 3.17
CA ALA A 64 -14.57 -3.88 1.81
C ALA A 64 -14.70 -2.35 1.79
N ALA A 65 -14.95 -1.70 2.94
CA ALA A 65 -15.20 -0.27 2.99
C ALA A 65 -13.98 0.52 2.45
N PRO A 66 -14.18 1.48 1.52
CA PRO A 66 -13.09 2.19 0.83
C PRO A 66 -12.23 3.06 1.77
N GLU A 67 -12.70 3.33 2.98
CA GLU A 67 -11.94 4.01 4.02
C GLU A 67 -10.76 3.18 4.53
N ILE A 68 -10.83 1.85 4.43
CA ILE A 68 -9.81 0.92 4.94
C ILE A 68 -9.24 0.00 3.84
N SER A 69 -10.03 -0.28 2.80
CA SER A 69 -9.60 -1.03 1.60
C SER A 69 -9.52 -0.11 0.39
N LEU A 70 -8.35 0.50 0.23
CA LEU A 70 -8.02 1.42 -0.87
C LEU A 70 -8.07 0.81 -2.26
N VAL A 71 -8.06 -0.52 -2.38
CA VAL A 71 -8.16 -1.21 -3.68
C VAL A 71 -9.40 -0.80 -4.47
N ASN A 72 -10.42 -0.27 -3.77
CA ASN A 72 -11.65 0.24 -4.36
C ASN A 72 -11.58 1.74 -4.78
N ALA A 73 -10.39 2.35 -4.72
CA ALA A 73 -10.12 3.71 -5.19
C ALA A 73 -9.40 3.71 -6.55
N ASP A 74 -9.23 4.89 -7.16
CA ASP A 74 -8.43 5.06 -8.37
C ASP A 74 -6.93 4.99 -8.02
N LEU A 75 -6.27 3.89 -8.41
CA LEU A 75 -4.88 3.57 -8.06
C LEU A 75 -4.04 3.31 -9.32
N THR A 76 -2.81 3.82 -9.33
CA THR A 76 -1.75 3.37 -10.24
C THR A 76 -0.73 2.55 -9.46
N VAL A 77 -0.41 1.34 -9.94
CA VAL A 77 0.50 0.41 -9.26
C VAL A 77 1.77 0.22 -10.09
N HIS A 78 2.92 0.30 -9.42
CA HIS A 78 4.22 0.01 -9.99
C HIS A 78 4.88 -1.14 -9.20
N PRO A 79 5.01 -2.34 -9.81
CA PRO A 79 5.63 -3.47 -9.13
C PRO A 79 7.17 -3.36 -9.12
N LEU A 80 7.80 -3.88 -8.06
CA LEU A 80 9.23 -4.18 -8.02
C LEU A 80 9.41 -5.70 -8.11
N PRO A 81 9.78 -6.26 -9.27
CA PRO A 81 9.97 -7.70 -9.42
C PRO A 81 10.97 -8.25 -8.41
N GLU A 82 10.67 -9.40 -7.81
CA GLU A 82 11.46 -10.05 -6.75
C GLU A 82 11.66 -9.23 -5.46
N GLY A 83 11.03 -8.07 -5.34
CA GLY A 83 11.07 -7.24 -4.14
C GLY A 83 10.31 -7.87 -2.98
N GLN A 84 10.92 -7.89 -1.80
CA GLN A 84 10.22 -8.26 -0.55
C GLN A 84 9.26 -7.15 -0.12
N HIS A 85 8.22 -7.49 0.67
CA HIS A 85 7.16 -6.54 1.07
C HIS A 85 7.73 -5.18 1.51
N SER A 86 8.63 -5.17 2.49
CA SER A 86 9.28 -3.96 2.99
C SER A 86 10.59 -3.62 2.26
N PHE A 87 10.62 -3.72 0.92
CA PHE A 87 11.83 -3.52 0.11
C PHE A 87 12.53 -2.18 0.38
N ILE A 88 11.78 -1.14 0.80
CA ILE A 88 12.31 0.19 1.08
C ILE A 88 13.41 0.18 2.15
N LEU A 89 13.45 -0.81 3.03
CA LEU A 89 14.51 -0.99 4.02
C LEU A 89 15.89 -1.27 3.38
N GLY A 90 15.92 -1.68 2.11
CA GLY A 90 17.13 -1.87 1.30
C GLY A 90 17.70 -0.57 0.69
N ALA A 91 17.11 0.59 0.94
CA ALA A 91 17.60 1.87 0.40
C ALA A 91 19.09 2.12 0.72
N GLY A 92 19.84 2.57 -0.28
CA GLY A 92 21.29 2.77 -0.25
C GLY A 92 22.12 1.49 -0.23
N ARG A 93 21.49 0.31 -0.31
CA ARG A 93 22.16 -1.00 -0.27
C ARG A 93 21.76 -1.90 -1.44
N VAL A 94 20.54 -1.77 -1.94
CA VAL A 94 19.99 -2.58 -3.03
C VAL A 94 19.70 -1.65 -4.21
N PRO A 95 20.41 -1.77 -5.35
CA PRO A 95 20.29 -0.85 -6.48
C PRO A 95 18.86 -0.71 -7.03
N GLU A 96 18.10 -1.81 -7.05
CA GLU A 96 16.72 -1.87 -7.53
C GLU A 96 15.79 -1.04 -6.63
N VAL A 97 16.05 -1.03 -5.31
CA VAL A 97 15.31 -0.20 -4.35
C VAL A 97 15.61 1.27 -4.59
N ASP A 98 16.89 1.63 -4.79
CA ASP A 98 17.27 3.01 -5.07
C ASP A 98 16.69 3.51 -6.39
N GLN A 99 16.68 2.66 -7.42
CA GLN A 99 16.03 2.97 -8.70
C GLN A 99 14.53 3.21 -8.51
N THR A 100 13.86 2.38 -7.71
CA THR A 100 12.43 2.53 -7.42
C THR A 100 12.15 3.84 -6.69
N ILE A 101 12.96 4.21 -5.70
CA ILE A 101 12.86 5.51 -5.01
C ILE A 101 13.06 6.67 -5.99
N GLN A 102 14.03 6.56 -6.90
CA GLN A 102 14.25 7.58 -7.93
C GLN A 102 13.04 7.73 -8.86
N GLN A 103 12.42 6.62 -9.28
CA GLN A 103 11.20 6.63 -10.10
C GLN A 103 10.03 7.30 -9.37
N MET A 104 9.83 6.99 -8.08
CA MET A 104 8.84 7.68 -7.24
C MET A 104 9.09 9.19 -7.19
N GLY A 105 10.35 9.60 -7.00
CA GLY A 105 10.74 11.00 -6.97
C GLY A 105 10.52 11.71 -8.32
N GLN A 106 10.82 11.05 -9.44
CA GLN A 106 10.54 11.59 -10.78
C GLN A 106 9.03 11.75 -11.03
N TRP A 107 8.24 10.78 -10.59
CA TRP A 107 6.79 10.85 -10.69
C TRP A 107 6.22 12.01 -9.87
N LEU A 108 6.64 12.15 -8.60
CA LEU A 108 6.21 13.26 -7.74
C LEU A 108 6.53 14.63 -8.34
N ARG A 109 7.75 14.83 -8.85
CA ARG A 109 8.16 16.10 -9.50
C ARG A 109 7.26 16.49 -10.66
N ARG A 110 6.95 15.54 -11.54
CA ARG A 110 6.04 15.74 -12.68
C ARG A 110 4.63 16.14 -12.25
N HIS A 111 4.11 15.56 -11.17
CA HIS A 111 2.73 15.80 -10.73
C HIS A 111 2.60 17.06 -9.86
N LEU A 112 3.64 17.41 -9.10
CA LEU A 112 3.64 18.57 -8.21
C LEU A 112 4.17 19.85 -8.90
N GLY A 113 4.71 19.74 -10.11
CA GLY A 113 5.26 20.88 -10.86
C GLY A 113 6.55 21.43 -10.24
N THR A 114 7.41 20.54 -9.70
CA THR A 114 8.68 20.87 -9.03
C THR A 114 9.87 20.20 -9.67
#